data_AF-A0A383DEK5-F1
#
_entry.id   AF-A0A383DEK5-F1
#
_cell.length_a   1.000
_cell.length_b   1.000
_cell.length_c   1.000
_cell.angle_alpha   90.00
_cell.angle_beta   90.00
_cell.angle_gamma   90.00
#
_symmetry.space_group_name_H-M   'P 1'
#
loop_
_entity.id
_entity.type
_entity.pdbx_description
1 polymer ?
#
loop_
_entity_poly.entity_id
_entity_poly.type
_entity_poly.pdbx_seq_one_letter_code
_entity_poly.pdbx_strand_id
1 'polypeptide(L)' 'MRIVIAGAGRTGLELAKSLLGEDKPVALIDNDSSAIKMAQGVD' A
#
# COMPACT_ATOMS: atom_id res chain seq x y z
N MET A 1 7.06 14.38 -0.57
CA MET A 1 6.15 14.04 -1.69
C MET A 1 5.20 12.96 -1.21
N ARG A 2 3.92 12.99 -1.57
CA ARG A 2 2.96 11.93 -1.20
C ARG A 2 2.67 11.07 -2.42
N ILE A 3 2.62 9.76 -2.23
CA ILE A 3 2.40 8.79 -3.31
C ILE A 3 1.07 8.07 -3.04
N VAL A 4 0.25 7.93 -4.07
CA VAL A 4 -1.02 7.18 -3.99
C VAL A 4 -0.93 5.98 -4.92
N ILE A 5 -1.25 4.81 -4.39
CA ILE A 5 -1.29 3.55 -5.16
C ILE A 5 -2.74 3.06 -5.18
N ALA A 6 -3.33 3.01 -6.37
CA ALA A 6 -4.64 2.44 -6.60
C ALA A 6 -4.50 0.95 -6.96
N GLY A 7 -4.63 0.08 -5.96
CA GLY A 7 -4.48 -1.37 -6.04
C GLY A 7 -3.66 -1.90 -4.86
N ALA A 8 -4.31 -2.62 -3.93
CA ALA A 8 -3.75 -3.30 -2.77
C ALA A 8 -3.50 -4.80 -3.02
N GLY A 9 -3.39 -5.20 -4.29
CA GLY A 9 -2.90 -6.52 -4.67
C GLY A 9 -1.42 -6.72 -4.35
N ARG A 10 -0.85 -7.86 -4.76
CA ARG A 10 0.54 -8.24 -4.46
C ARG A 10 1.57 -7.16 -4.86
N THR A 11 1.47 -6.66 -6.09
CA THR A 11 2.42 -5.66 -6.60
C THR A 11 2.28 -4.30 -5.91
N GLY A 12 1.03 -3.87 -5.65
CA GLY A 12 0.79 -2.60 -4.97
C GLY A 12 1.26 -2.61 -3.52
N LEU A 13 1.13 -3.75 -2.85
CA LEU A 13 1.66 -3.96 -1.51
C LEU A 13 3.20 -3.95 -1.47
N GLU A 14 3.87 -4.66 -2.37
CA GLU A 14 5.34 -4.64 -2.41
C GLU A 14 5.88 -3.25 -2.76
N LEU A 15 5.25 -2.55 -3.71
CA LEU A 15 5.58 -1.16 -4.01
C LEU A 15 5.41 -0.23 -2.80
N ALA A 16 4.28 -0.36 -2.10
CA ALA A 16 4.03 0.42 -0.88
C ALA A 16 5.09 0.15 0.19
N LYS A 17 5.48 -1.11 0.40
CA LYS A 17 6.53 -1.48 1.36
C LYS A 17 7.89 -0.89 0.98
N SER A 18 8.29 -0.96 -0.28
CA SER A 18 9.55 -0.36 -0.74
C SER A 18 9.58 1.15 -0.53
N LEU A 19 8.46 1.84 -0.77
CA LEU A 19 8.35 3.28 -0.59
C LEU A 19 8.30 3.70 0.88
N LEU A 20 7.66 2.91 1.74
CA LEU A 20 7.70 3.11 3.18
C LEU A 20 9.12 3.01 3.73
N GLY A 21 9.94 2.09 3.20
CA GLY A 21 11.36 1.97 3.55
C GLY A 21 12.22 3.18 3.16
N GLU A 22 11.73 4.04 2.27
CA GLU A 22 12.40 5.29 1.87
C GLU A 22 11.83 6.53 2.60
N ASP A 23 11.07 6.35 3.69
CA ASP A 23 10.39 7.42 4.43
C ASP A 23 9.42 8.25 3.56
N LYS A 24 8.89 7.64 2.50
CA LYS A 24 7.92 8.29 1.62
C LYS A 24 6.50 7.97 2.08
N PRO A 25 5.68 8.98 2.45
CA PRO A 25 4.30 8.75 2.82
C PRO A 25 3.49 8.24 1.63
N VAL A 26 2.97 7.01 1.77
CA VAL A 26 2.17 6.29 0.78
C VAL A 26 0.73 6.13 1.29
N ALA A 27 -0.24 6.33 0.40
CA ALA A 27 -1.63 5.95 0.62
C ALA A 27 -2.03 4.85 -0.38
N LEU A 28 -2.47 3.71 0.14
CA LEU A 28 -2.94 2.57 -0.65
C LEU A 28 -4.48 2.60 -0.71
N ILE A 29 -5.05 2.53 -1.90
CA ILE A 29 -6.50 2.55 -2.13
C ILE A 29 -6.86 1.33 -2.98
N ASP A 30 -7.87 0.58 -2.59
CA ASP A 30 -8.41 -0.54 -3.36
C ASP A 30 -9.92 -0.56 -3.16
N ASN A 31 -10.63 -1.08 -4.15
CA ASN A 31 -12.07 -1.28 -4.08
C ASN A 31 -12.41 -2.55 -3.27
N ASP A 32 -11.50 -3.52 -3.22
CA ASP A 32 -11.64 -4.72 -2.41
C ASP A 32 -11.22 -4.46 -0.96
N SER A 33 -12.21 -4.43 -0.07
CA SER A 33 -12.00 -4.24 1.37
C SER A 33 -11.10 -5.32 2.01
N SER A 34 -11.03 -6.51 1.43
CA SER A 34 -10.18 -7.62 1.90
C SER A 34 -8.71 -7.33 1.61
N ALA A 35 -8.41 -6.79 0.42
CA ALA A 35 -7.06 -6.40 0.03
C ALA A 35 -6.52 -5.29 0.94
N ILE A 36 -7.38 -4.33 1.32
CA ILE A 36 -7.03 -3.28 2.29
C ILE A 36 -6.76 -3.83 3.69
N LYS A 37 -7.56 -4.79 4.17
CA LYS A 37 -7.30 -5.43 5.47
C LYS A 37 -5.97 -6.18 5.49
N MET A 38 -5.65 -6.90 4.42
CA MET A 38 -4.35 -7.57 4.29
C MET A 38 -3.20 -6.55 4.24
N ALA A 39 -3.41 -5.41 3.59
CA ALA A 39 -2.44 -4.33 3.54
C ALA A 39 -2.20 -3.64 4.90
N GLN A 40 -3.24 -3.51 5.71
CA GLN A 40 -3.16 -2.93 7.05
C GLN A 40 -2.60 -3.87 8.11
N GLY A 41 -2.65 -5.19 7.88
CA GLY A 41 -2.15 -6.20 8.82
C GLY A 41 -0.64 -6.45 8.75
N VAL A 42 0.09 -5.69 7.93
CA VAL A 42 1.56 -5.68 7.96
C VAL A 42 1.99 -4.63 8.99
N ASP A 43 2.10 -5.06 10.25
CA ASP A 43 2.85 -4.36 11.29
C ASP A 43 4.36 -4.47 11.00
#